data_AF-A0A1I7ZCV3-F1
#
_entry.id   AF-A0A1I7ZCV3-F1
#
_cell.length_a   1.000
_cell.length_b   1.000
_cell.length_c   1.000
_cell.angle_alpha   90.00
_cell.angle_beta   90.00
_cell.angle_gamma   90.00
#
_symmetry.space_group_name_H-M   'P 1'
#
loop_
_entity.id
_entity.type
_entity.pdbx_description
1 polymer ?
#
loop_
_entity_poly.entity_id
_entity_poly.type
_entity_poly.pdbx_seq_one_letter_code
_entity_poly.pdbx_strand_id
1 'polypeptide(L)'
;MQGEYEVDCNNLGNMPNIDFSLGNQTFTLTPTDYVLKMTTQGVTVCLSGFMGMDMQEPAPKWILGDVFIGKFYTVFDHGNQRVGFANSAAGL
;
A
#
# COMPACT_ATOMS: atom_id res chain seq x y z
N MET A 1 19.09 1.89 0.26
CA MET A 1 17.68 1.63 0.55
C MET A 1 17.48 1.83 2.04
N GLN A 2 16.76 2.89 2.42
CA GLN A 2 16.46 3.21 3.82
C GLN A 2 15.11 2.56 4.18
N GLY A 3 15.11 1.24 4.36
CA GLY A 3 13.89 0.46 4.65
C GLY A 3 13.04 0.07 3.43
N GLU A 4 13.46 0.46 2.23
CA GLU A 4 12.88 0.02 0.94
C GLU A 4 13.41 -1.37 0.55
N TYR A 5 12.61 -2.11 -0.22
CA TYR A 5 12.98 -3.44 -0.70
C TYR A 5 12.64 -3.60 -2.19
N GLU A 6 13.59 -4.11 -2.96
CA GLU A 6 13.37 -4.56 -4.33
C GLU A 6 12.81 -5.99 -4.34
N VAL A 7 11.90 -6.27 -5.27
CA VAL A 7 11.28 -7.60 -5.47
C VAL A 7 11.41 -8.03 -6.92
N ASP A 8 11.36 -9.33 -7.19
CA ASP A 8 11.40 -9.84 -8.57
C ASP A 8 10.10 -9.52 -9.31
N CYS A 9 10.22 -8.68 -10.35
CA CYS A 9 9.12 -8.31 -11.25
C CYS A 9 8.42 -9.50 -11.92
N ASN A 10 9.07 -10.67 -12.02
CA ASN A 10 8.50 -11.85 -12.66
C ASN A 10 7.76 -12.77 -11.66
N ASN A 11 7.91 -12.53 -10.35
CA ASN A 11 7.37 -13.41 -9.32
C ASN A 11 6.08 -12.89 -8.68
N LEU A 12 5.48 -11.80 -9.18
CA LEU A 12 4.26 -11.20 -8.61
C LEU A 12 3.12 -12.21 -8.46
N GLY A 13 2.98 -13.16 -9.40
CA GLY A 13 1.91 -14.16 -9.38
C GLY A 13 1.98 -15.15 -8.21
N ASN A 14 3.14 -15.28 -7.55
CA ASN A 14 3.34 -16.16 -6.40
C ASN A 14 3.42 -15.38 -5.07
N MET A 15 3.35 -14.05 -5.11
CA MET A 15 3.38 -13.23 -3.91
C MET A 15 2.01 -13.26 -3.22
N PRO A 16 1.96 -13.22 -1.87
CA PRO A 16 0.70 -13.31 -1.15
C PRO A 16 -0.12 -12.02 -1.30
N ASN A 17 -1.43 -12.15 -1.13
CA ASN A 17 -2.26 -11.01 -0.78
C ASN A 17 -1.93 -10.54 0.65
N ILE A 18 -2.05 -9.25 0.91
CA ILE A 18 -1.85 -8.67 2.24
C ILE A 18 -3.16 -8.04 2.70
N ASP A 19 -3.62 -8.48 3.86
CA ASP A 19 -4.89 -8.05 4.44
C ASP A 19 -4.67 -7.04 5.56
N PHE A 20 -5.38 -5.91 5.48
CA PHE A 20 -5.52 -4.94 6.56
C PHE A 20 -6.90 -5.07 7.18
N SER A 21 -6.96 -5.45 8.46
CA SER A 21 -8.21 -5.48 9.23
C SER A 21 -8.40 -4.14 9.94
N LEU A 22 -9.37 -3.34 9.47
CA LEU A 22 -9.70 -2.03 10.03
C LEU A 22 -11.16 -2.03 10.50
N GLY A 23 -11.37 -1.97 11.81
CA GLY A 23 -12.69 -2.19 12.40
C GLY A 23 -13.19 -3.61 12.12
N ASN A 24 -14.38 -3.73 11.54
CA ASN A 24 -15.00 -5.02 11.19
C ASN A 24 -14.88 -5.36 9.69
N GLN A 25 -13.99 -4.68 8.96
CA GLN A 25 -13.79 -4.91 7.53
C GLN A 25 -12.34 -5.27 7.20
N THR A 26 -12.17 -6.11 6.19
CA THR A 26 -10.88 -6.52 5.65
C THR A 26 -10.63 -5.83 4.32
N PHE A 27 -9.46 -5.20 4.22
CA PHE A 27 -8.99 -4.49 3.04
C PHE A 27 -7.78 -5.25 2.46
N THR A 28 -7.99 -5.94 1.35
CA THR A 28 -6.98 -6.79 0.71
C THR A 28 -6.23 -6.04 -0.37
N LEU A 29 -4.90 -6.02 -0.28
CA LEU A 29 -4.00 -5.63 -1.36
C LEU A 29 -3.45 -6.88 -2.05
N THR A 30 -3.63 -6.95 -3.37
CA THR A 30 -3.00 -7.96 -4.21
C THR A 30 -1.56 -7.55 -4.55
N PRO A 31 -0.69 -8.47 -5.02
CA PRO A 31 0.67 -8.12 -5.45
C PRO A 31 0.75 -6.96 -6.44
N THR A 32 -0.23 -6.83 -7.33
CA THR A 32 -0.30 -5.71 -8.28
C THR A 32 -0.69 -4.38 -7.64
N ASP A 33 -1.34 -4.40 -6.48
CA ASP A 33 -1.68 -3.19 -5.74
C ASP A 33 -0.50 -2.66 -4.92
N TYR A 34 0.35 -3.54 -4.36
CA TYR A 34 1.43 -3.15 -3.46
C TYR A 34 2.85 -3.23 -4.05
N VAL A 35 3.04 -3.70 -5.29
CA VAL A 35 4.36 -3.68 -5.96
C VAL A 35 4.41 -2.54 -6.99
N LEU A 36 5.34 -1.61 -6.78
CA LEU A 36 5.56 -0.46 -7.65
C LEU A 36 6.52 -0.83 -8.78
N LYS A 37 6.06 -0.76 -10.03
CA LYS A 37 6.91 -0.98 -11.22
C LYS A 37 7.43 0.34 -11.74
N MET A 38 8.74 0.55 -11.69
CA MET A 38 9.39 1.78 -12.17
C MET A 38 10.31 1.44 -13.34
N THR A 39 10.16 2.16 -14.45
CA THR A 39 11.03 1.99 -15.62
C THR A 39 11.82 3.27 -15.88
N THR A 40 13.14 3.19 -15.78
CA THR A 40 14.05 4.31 -16.03
C THR A 40 15.11 3.88 -17.04
N GLN A 41 15.27 4.65 -18.12
CA GLN A 41 16.26 4.37 -19.18
C GLN A 41 16.16 2.93 -19.76
N GLY A 42 14.95 2.39 -19.85
CA GLY A 42 14.71 1.04 -20.39
C GLY A 42 14.93 -0.11 -19.39
N VAL A 43 15.34 0.19 -18.15
CA VAL A 43 15.46 -0.79 -17.08
C VAL A 43 14.23 -0.70 -16.17
N THR A 44 13.57 -1.83 -15.94
CA THR A 44 12.44 -1.92 -15.02
C THR A 44 12.89 -2.51 -13.69
N VAL A 45 12.55 -1.82 -12.61
CA VAL A 45 12.75 -2.25 -11.22
C VAL A 45 11.38 -2.36 -10.55
N CYS A 46 11.19 -3.37 -9.72
CA CYS A 46 9.98 -3.54 -8.92
C CYS A 46 10.31 -3.33 -7.45
N LEU A 47 9.64 -2.36 -6.84
CA LEU A 47 9.82 -2.03 -5.42
C LEU A 47 8.61 -2.51 -4.63
N SER A 48 8.86 -3.04 -3.44
CA SER A 48 7.85 -3.22 -2.41
C SER A 48 7.24 -1.86 -2.04
N GLY A 49 5.92 -1.77 -2.05
CA GLY A 49 5.16 -0.62 -1.53
C GLY A 49 5.17 -0.53 -0.01
N PHE A 50 5.77 -1.50 0.68
CA PHE A 50 6.03 -1.47 2.11
C PHE A 50 7.46 -0.98 2.39
N MET A 51 7.58 -0.05 3.32
CA MET A 51 8.84 0.52 3.78
C MET A 51 8.94 0.39 5.30
N GLY A 52 10.07 -0.13 5.77
CA GLY A 52 10.41 -0.14 7.20
C GLY A 52 10.85 1.25 7.65
N MET A 53 10.25 1.79 8.71
CA MET A 53 10.61 3.09 9.27
C MET A 53 10.56 3.04 10.79
N ASP A 54 11.63 3.50 11.43
CA ASP A 54 11.65 3.69 12.89
C ASP A 54 10.84 4.94 13.24
N MET A 55 9.64 4.73 13.79
CA MET A 55 8.75 5.81 14.20
C MET A 55 8.94 6.11 15.69
N GLN A 56 8.92 7.40 16.05
CA GLN A 56 8.96 7.80 17.46
C GLN A 56 7.75 7.23 18.23
N GLU A 57 8.01 6.85 19.47
CA GLU A 57 7.00 6.32 20.40
C GLU A 57 5.76 7.22 20.51
N PRO A 58 4.55 6.65 20.73
CA PRO A 58 4.28 5.23 20.93
C PRO A 58 4.32 4.41 19.62
N ALA A 59 5.01 3.28 19.63
CA ALA A 59 5.02 2.27 18.57
C ALA A 59 4.17 1.04 18.99
N PRO A 60 3.64 0.24 18.04
CA PRO A 60 3.81 0.31 16.59
C PRO A 60 2.79 1.23 15.89
N LYS A 61 3.25 1.98 14.88
CA LYS A 61 2.42 2.82 14.00
C LYS A 61 2.58 2.34 12.56
N TRP A 62 1.51 2.46 11.78
CA TRP A 62 1.49 2.21 10.34
C TRP A 62 1.10 3.48 9.61
N ILE A 63 1.68 3.70 8.42
CA ILE A 63 1.26 4.74 7.49
C ILE A 63 0.58 4.06 6.32
N LEU A 64 -0.74 4.23 6.20
CA LEU A 64 -1.51 3.79 5.04
C LEU A 64 -1.42 4.86 3.95
N GLY A 65 -0.35 4.81 3.15
CA GLY A 65 -0.04 5.79 2.12
C GLY A 65 -0.68 5.51 0.76
N ASP A 66 -0.05 6.01 -0.30
CA ASP A 66 -0.57 5.99 -1.69
C ASP A 66 -0.93 4.60 -2.19
N VAL A 67 -0.20 3.56 -1.77
CA VAL A 67 -0.51 2.16 -2.09
C VAL A 67 -1.91 1.77 -1.59
N PHE A 68 -2.26 2.17 -0.37
CA PHE A 68 -3.56 1.84 0.22
C PHE A 68 -4.65 2.78 -0.31
N ILE A 69 -4.39 4.09 -0.32
CA ILE A 69 -5.38 5.12 -0.72
C ILE A 69 -5.65 5.07 -2.24
N GLY A 70 -4.69 4.63 -3.05
CA GLY A 70 -4.89 4.39 -4.48
C GLY A 70 -5.90 3.26 -4.74
N LYS A 71 -5.80 2.16 -3.98
CA LYS A 71 -6.74 1.04 -4.08
C LYS A 71 -8.11 1.33 -3.43
N PHE A 72 -8.09 2.04 -2.31
CA PHE A 72 -9.29 2.34 -1.54
C PHE A 72 -9.54 3.84 -1.47
N TYR A 73 -10.59 4.29 -2.14
CA TYR A 73 -11.09 5.65 -2.05
C TYR A 73 -11.29 6.03 -0.58
N THR A 74 -10.65 7.11 -0.18
CA THR A 74 -10.55 7.51 1.23
C THR A 74 -11.24 8.86 1.44
N VAL A 75 -12.18 8.92 2.39
CA VAL A 75 -12.84 10.15 2.82
C VAL A 75 -12.32 10.53 4.20
N PHE A 76 -11.83 11.76 4.31
CA PHE A 76 -11.47 12.38 5.59
C PHE A 76 -12.63 13.27 6.07
N ASP A 77 -13.45 12.76 6.98
CA ASP A 77 -14.62 13.44 7.51
C ASP A 77 -14.25 14.15 8.82
N HIS A 78 -13.77 15.39 8.71
CA HIS A 78 -13.38 16.20 9.85
C HIS A 78 -14.57 16.53 10.77
N GLY A 79 -15.77 16.73 10.22
CA GLY A 79 -16.97 17.07 10.98
C GLY A 79 -17.39 15.97 11.97
N ASN A 80 -17.18 14.70 11.60
CA ASN A 80 -17.47 13.55 12.45
C ASN A 80 -16.20 12.84 12.98
N GLN A 81 -15.02 13.44 12.82
CA GLN A 81 -13.73 12.90 13.30
C GLN A 81 -13.47 11.44 12.89
N ARG A 82 -13.71 11.11 11.62
CA ARG A 82 -13.58 9.73 11.12
C ARG A 82 -12.99 9.67 9.72
N VAL A 83 -12.50 8.48 9.36
CA VAL A 83 -12.06 8.14 8.02
C VAL A 83 -12.95 7.04 7.47
N GLY A 84 -13.36 7.17 6.20
CA GLY A 84 -14.15 6.17 5.49
C GLY A 84 -13.39 5.63 4.29
N PHE A 85 -13.55 4.34 4.00
CA PHE A 85 -12.91 3.66 2.88
C PHE A 85 -13.94 2.95 2.00
N ALA A 86 -13.73 2.96 0.69
CA ALA A 86 -14.47 2.20 -0.30
C ALA A 86 -13.53 1.73 -1.42
N ASN A 87 -13.94 0.77 -2.25
CA ASN A 87 -13.13 0.40 -3.42
C ASN A 87 -13.01 1.59 -4.38
N SER A 88 -11.80 1.90 -4.84
CA SER A 88 -11.58 2.89 -5.90
C SER A 88 -12.18 2.41 -7.22
N ALA A 89 -12.57 3.36 -8.08
CA ALA A 89 -12.93 3.06 -9.46
C ALA A 89 -11.69 2.57 -10.23
N ALA A 90 -11.85 1.58 -11.10
CA ALA A 90 -10.76 1.10 -11.94
C ALA A 90 -10.47 2.08 -13.09
N GLY A 91 -9.19 2.42 -13.32
CA GLY A 91 -8.73 3.02 -14.57
C GLY A 91 -8.86 4.54 -14.71
N LEU A 92 -8.60 5.29 -13.64
CA LEU A 92 -8.22 6.71 -13.75
C LEU A 92 -6.71 6.85 -13.89
#